data_AF-A0A968HHS1-F1
#
_entry.id   AF-A0A968HHS1-F1
#
_cell.length_a   1.000
_cell.length_b   1.000
_cell.length_c   1.000
_cell.angle_alpha   90.00
_cell.angle_beta   90.00
_cell.angle_gamma   90.00
#
_symmetry.space_group_name_H-M   'P 1'
#
loop_
_entity.id
_entity.type
_entity.pdbx_description
1 polymer ?
#
loop_
_entity_poly.entity_id
_entity_poly.type
_entity_poly.pdbx_seq_one_letter_code
_entity_poly.pdbx_strand_id
1 'polypeptide(L)' 'GVTRDVSMKGVFFETDQPFSVGDTVEFTIAMHYAVPNPSVCLRCQGEVVRVEPASTGVGVAAALVSHSFENGQMSA' A
#
# COMPACT_ATOMS: atom_id res chain seq x y z
N GLY A 1 5.09 4.67 -5.11
CA GLY A 1 5.12 5.45 -3.86
C GLY A 1 6.00 4.80 -2.81
N VAL A 2 6.11 5.43 -1.65
CA VAL A 2 6.85 4.95 -0.46
C VAL A 2 5.88 4.75 0.69
N THR A 3 5.78 3.52 1.20
CA THR A 3 4.97 3.23 2.39
C THR A 3 5.63 3.81 3.63
N ARG A 4 4.86 4.56 4.42
CA ARG A 4 5.30 5.24 5.65
C ARG A 4 4.74 4.59 6.92
N ASP A 5 3.50 4.11 6.85
CA ASP A 5 2.82 3.43 7.96
C ASP A 5 1.87 2.34 7.43
N VAL A 6 1.78 1.22 8.15
CA VAL A 6 0.88 0.09 7.85
C VAL A 6 0.26 -0.38 9.15
N SER A 7 -1.07 -0.52 9.14
CA SER A 7 -1.83 -1.13 10.22
C SER A 7 -2.84 -2.14 9.66
N MET A 8 -3.53 -2.85 10.54
CA MET A 8 -4.63 -3.74 10.14
C MET A 8 -5.81 -3.02 9.47
N LYS A 9 -5.95 -1.70 9.68
CA LYS A 9 -7.10 -0.91 9.19
C LYS A 9 -6.77 -0.03 7.98
N GLY A 10 -5.49 0.18 7.69
CA GLY A 10 -5.12 1.16 6.68
C GLY A 10 -3.63 1.26 6.45
N VAL A 11 -3.28 1.96 5.38
CA VAL A 11 -1.92 2.29 4.98
C VAL A 11 -1.78 3.80 4.82
N PHE A 12 -0.58 4.31 5.10
CA PHE A 12 -0.17 5.64 4.69
C PHE A 12 1.06 5.54 3.78
N PHE A 13 0.99 6.14 2.59
CA PHE A 13 2.09 6.15 1.64
C PHE A 13 2.22 7.51 0.95
N GLU A 14 3.42 7.82 0.49
CA GLU A 14 3.71 9.02 -0.31
C GLU A 14 3.86 8.67 -1.78
N THR A 15 3.35 9.52 -2.67
CA THR A 15 3.43 9.31 -4.11
C THR A 15 3.35 10.64 -4.87
N ASP A 16 3.82 10.63 -6.11
CA ASP A 16 3.71 11.73 -7.07
C ASP A 16 2.41 11.70 -7.90
N GLN A 17 1.61 10.65 -7.74
CA GLN A 17 0.33 10.46 -8.42
C GLN A 17 -0.79 11.22 -7.70
N PRO A 18 -1.70 11.86 -8.43
CA PRO A 18 -2.84 12.53 -7.81
C PRO A 18 -3.86 11.50 -7.31
N PHE A 19 -4.36 11.73 -6.10
CA PHE A 19 -5.46 10.98 -5.49
C PHE A 19 -6.45 11.94 -4.84
N SER A 20 -7.72 11.55 -4.77
CA SER A 20 -8.80 12.26 -4.09
C SER A 20 -9.41 11.39 -2.99
N VAL A 21 -9.98 12.03 -1.97
CA VAL A 21 -10.76 11.31 -0.95
C VAL A 21 -11.97 10.64 -1.60
N GLY A 22 -12.19 9.37 -1.28
CA GLY A 22 -13.21 8.51 -1.88
C GLY A 22 -12.71 7.65 -3.06
N ASP A 23 -11.51 7.89 -3.57
CA ASP A 23 -10.94 7.06 -4.63
C ASP A 23 -10.69 5.63 -4.13
N THR A 24 -11.01 4.65 -4.98
CA THR A 24 -10.56 3.27 -4.76
C THR A 24 -9.11 3.14 -5.20
N VAL A 25 -8.28 2.53 -4.36
CA VAL A 25 -6.86 2.29 -4.63
C VAL A 25 -6.54 0.80 -4.51
N GLU A 26 -5.84 0.27 -5.50
CA GLU A 26 -5.22 -1.05 -5.46
C GLU A 26 -3.70 -0.89 -5.42
N PHE A 27 -3.05 -1.60 -4.50
CA PHE A 27 -1.61 -1.54 -4.34
C PHE A 27 -1.04 -2.83 -3.76
N THR A 28 0.25 -3.05 -3.97
CA THR A 28 0.97 -4.20 -3.42
C THR A 28 2.03 -3.72 -2.43
N ILE A 29 2.01 -4.27 -1.21
CA ILE A 29 3.07 -4.06 -0.22
C ILE A 29 4.06 -5.23 -0.31
N ALA A 30 5.30 -4.93 -0.68
CA ALA A 30 6.38 -5.93 -0.67
C ALA A 30 7.02 -6.01 0.72
N MET A 31 6.87 -7.16 1.38
CA MET A 31 7.38 -7.38 2.75
C MET A 31 8.76 -8.04 2.71
N HIS A 32 9.81 -7.28 2.36
CA HIS A 32 11.16 -7.82 2.18
C HIS A 32 11.87 -8.26 3.48
N TYR A 33 11.48 -7.74 4.64
CA TYR A 33 12.17 -8.00 5.91
C TYR A 33 11.38 -8.87 6.90
N ALA A 34 10.13 -9.20 6.59
CA ALA A 34 9.26 -9.92 7.53
C ALA A 34 9.39 -11.44 7.44
N VAL A 35 9.88 -11.99 6.32
CA VAL A 35 9.90 -13.44 6.07
C VAL A 35 11.22 -13.85 5.40
N PRO A 36 11.93 -14.89 5.86
CA PRO A 36 13.26 -15.25 5.34
C PRO A 36 13.29 -15.72 3.87
N ASN A 37 12.16 -16.14 3.32
CA ASN A 37 11.91 -16.48 1.91
C ASN A 37 10.53 -17.17 1.82
N PRO A 38 9.74 -17.02 0.74
CA PRO A 38 9.88 -16.10 -0.40
C PRO A 38 9.41 -14.68 -0.08
N SER A 39 9.67 -13.72 -0.98
CA SER A 39 9.13 -12.35 -0.89
C SER A 39 7.60 -12.42 -0.89
N VAL A 40 7.01 -12.20 0.28
CA VAL A 40 5.57 -12.15 0.43
C VAL A 40 5.09 -10.78 -0.03
N CYS A 41 4.21 -10.78 -1.02
CA CYS A 41 3.52 -9.61 -1.50
C CYS A 41 2.11 -9.60 -0.91
N LEU A 42 1.72 -8.47 -0.32
CA LEU A 42 0.34 -8.26 0.13
C LEU A 42 -0.37 -7.41 -0.91
N ARG A 43 -1.30 -8.01 -1.66
CA ARG A 43 -2.20 -7.27 -2.55
C ARG A 43 -3.34 -6.70 -1.72
N CYS A 44 -3.52 -5.39 -1.79
CA CYS A 44 -4.48 -4.64 -1.01
C CYS A 44 -5.44 -3.87 -1.91
N GLN A 45 -6.69 -3.79 -1.48
CA GLN A 45 -7.67 -2.84 -1.99
C GLN A 45 -8.12 -1.94 -0.84
N GLY A 46 -8.20 -0.65 -1.08
CA GLY A 46 -8.65 0.32 -0.09
C GLY A 46 -9.38 1.51 -0.68
N GLU A 47 -9.89 2.34 0.21
CA GLU A 47 -10.50 3.63 -0.11
C GLU A 47 -9.66 4.75 0.49
N VAL A 48 -9.37 5.79 -0.31
CA VAL A 48 -8.64 6.96 0.16
C VAL A 48 -9.50 7.76 1.13
N VAL A 49 -9.06 7.88 2.39
CA VAL A 49 -9.78 8.60 3.46
C VAL A 49 -9.13 9.93 3.82
N ARG A 50 -7.87 10.15 3.42
CA ARG A 50 -7.16 11.41 3.63
C ARG A 50 -6.08 11.60 2.56
N VAL A 51 -5.95 12.82 2.07
CA VAL A 51 -4.84 13.26 1.21
C VAL A 51 -4.23 14.50 1.84
N GLU A 52 -2.91 14.54 1.96
CA GLU A 52 -2.16 15.64 2.57
C GLU A 52 -0.91 16.01 1.75
N PRO A 53 -0.42 17.26 1.81
CA PRO A 53 0.85 17.62 1.19
C PRO A 53 2.03 16.85 1.81
N ALA A 54 2.95 16.35 0.98
CA ALA A 54 4.19 15.75 1.42
C ALA A 54 5.40 16.59 0.96
N SER A 55 6.60 16.28 1.48
CA SER A 55 7.84 16.95 1.07
C SER A 55 8.09 16.83 -0.44
N THR A 56 7.69 15.69 -1.03
CA THR A 56 7.62 15.48 -2.47
C THR A 56 6.30 14.79 -2.82
N GLY A 57 5.44 15.44 -3.60
CA GLY A 57 4.15 14.88 -4.03
C GLY A 57 3.07 15.01 -2.96
N VAL A 58 2.32 13.93 -2.73
CA VAL A 58 1.21 13.84 -1.78
C VAL A 58 1.35 12.63 -0.87
N GLY A 59 0.92 12.80 0.38
CA GLY A 59 0.67 11.71 1.32
C GLY A 59 -0.78 11.24 1.21
N VAL A 60 -0.99 9.93 1.16
CA VAL A 60 -2.29 9.30 0.97
C VAL A 60 -2.52 8.29 2.08
N ALA A 61 -3.60 8.47 2.85
CA ALA A 61 -4.08 7.47 3.80
C ALA A 61 -5.27 6.73 3.18
N ALA A 62 -5.15 5.40 3.11
CA ALA A 62 -6.21 4.54 2.61
C ALA A 62 -6.68 3.56 3.69
N ALA A 63 -7.99 3.45 3.86
CA ALA A 63 -8.61 2.42 4.68
C ALA A 63 -8.65 1.10 3.90
N LEU A 64 -8.16 0.02 4.49
CA LEU A 64 -8.12 -1.30 3.85
C LEU A 64 -9.53 -1.90 3.82
N VAL A 65 -9.98 -2.29 2.62
CA VAL A 65 -11.23 -3.01 2.39
C VAL A 65 -10.97 -4.50 2.32
N SER A 66 -9.91 -4.91 1.61
CA SER A 66 -9.51 -6.30 1.50
C SER A 66 -8.00 -6.42 1.31
N HIS A 67 -7.45 -7.58 1.69
CA HIS A 67 -6.06 -7.92 1.45
C HIS A 67 -5.90 -9.42 1.20
N SER A 68 -4.92 -9.79 0.39
CA SER A 68 -4.57 -11.18 0.13
C SER A 68 -3.06 -11.33 0.02
N PHE A 69 -2.55 -12.45 0.52
CA PHE A 69 -1.15 -12.81 0.39
C PHE A 69 -0.93 -13.47 -0.97
N GLU A 70 -0.09 -12.87 -1.79
CA GLU A 70 0.43 -13.49 -3.00
C GLU A 70 1.81 -14.05 -2.66
N ASN A 71 1.94 -15.38 -2.72
CA ASN A 71 3.25 -16.00 -2.76
C ASN A 71 3.91 -15.55 -4.06
N GLY A 72 5.08 -14.92 -3.98
CA GLY A 72 5.91 -14.69 -5.15
C GLY A 72 6.21 -16.03 -5.79
N GLN A 73 5.43 -16.42 -6.82
CA GLN A 73 5.80 -17.53 -7.68
C GLN A 73 7.06 -17.10 -8.39
N MET A 74 8.19 -17.60 -7.90
CA MET A 74 9.43 -17.61 -8.65
C MET A 74 9.17 -18.54 -9.83
N SER A 75 8.90 -17.96 -11.01
CA SER A 75 8.95 -18.71 -12.27
C SER A 75 10.33 -19.36 -12.33
N ALA A 76 10.35 -20.68 -12.37
CA ALA A 76 11.53 -21.51 -12.53
C ALA A 76 12.21 -21.27 -13.87
#